data_AF-A0A7C5ETT2-F1
#
_entry.id   AF-A0A7C5ETT2-F1
#
_cell.length_a   1.000
_cell.length_b   1.000
_cell.length_c   1.000
_cell.angle_alpha   90.00
_cell.angle_beta   90.00
_cell.angle_gamma   90.00
#
_symmetry.space_group_name_H-M   'P 1'
#
loop_
_entity.id
_entity.type
_entity.pdbx_description
1 polymer ?
#
loop_
_entity_poly.entity_id
_entity_poly.type
_entity_poly.pdbx_seq_one_letter_code
_entity_poly.pdbx_strand_id
1 'polypeptide(L)'
;MAPSIAALILISLTAILPLNAAVAVLVGEPFGKFGFFNPTGHAAVYLSRVCAATPTSLRLCHPGEPGIIVSRYRSIGGYDWLAVPLPAYLYATEEPAQIAEADSLKIRVLRQEFLRRYLRNILPEEALGNLDGDWMHIAGASYDRNIYGFLLPTTPEDDERLIDYMNSKPNRRRFNLLFRNCADFVREIVNFYYPKAIERNIFADAGITTPKQTARSLVRYAARHPELEVAHFLIMQAPGGRPSKRTRGVAESLIRSKKYVAPLVILQPWVAAGAAVAYLSSGRFNLSRNPHLICPPETGAECLASLSLRRLSRQSAEHSR
;
A
#
# COMPACT_ATOMS: atom_id res chain seq x y z
N MET A 1 -52.95 -32.55 24.78
CA MET A 1 -52.22 -31.77 25.82
C MET A 1 -50.82 -31.54 25.31
N ALA A 2 -50.46 -30.28 25.12
CA ALA A 2 -49.33 -29.82 24.31
C ALA A 2 -47.98 -30.07 25.01
N PRO A 3 -46.94 -30.54 24.30
CA PRO A 3 -45.58 -30.44 24.81
C PRO A 3 -45.09 -29.00 24.59
N SER A 4 -44.92 -28.29 25.70
CA SER A 4 -43.97 -27.23 25.97
C SER A 4 -43.31 -26.54 24.76
N ILE A 5 -43.88 -25.41 24.36
CA ILE A 5 -43.33 -24.39 23.45
C ILE A 5 -42.09 -23.67 24.06
N ALA A 6 -41.65 -24.05 25.26
CA ALA A 6 -40.67 -23.32 26.07
C ALA A 6 -39.18 -23.59 25.73
N ALA A 7 -38.85 -24.30 24.65
CA ALA A 7 -37.46 -24.67 24.32
C ALA A 7 -36.95 -24.08 22.98
N LEU A 8 -37.56 -23.01 22.46
CA LEU A 8 -37.16 -22.39 21.19
C LEU A 8 -36.87 -20.89 21.28
N ILE A 9 -36.47 -20.40 22.45
CA ILE A 9 -35.91 -19.05 22.61
C ILE A 9 -34.59 -19.17 23.37
N LEU A 10 -33.62 -19.87 22.77
CA LEU A 10 -32.24 -19.84 23.23
C LEU A 10 -31.38 -19.13 22.19
N ILE A 11 -31.33 -17.80 22.36
CA ILE A 11 -30.15 -16.97 22.08
C ILE A 11 -29.75 -16.93 20.60
N SER A 12 -30.52 -16.20 19.79
CA SER A 12 -30.02 -15.53 18.60
C SER A 12 -29.33 -14.21 18.98
N LEU A 13 -28.39 -14.23 19.92
CA LEU A 13 -27.32 -13.21 19.94
C LEU A 13 -26.33 -13.62 18.85
N THR A 14 -26.69 -13.37 17.60
CA THR A 14 -25.66 -13.04 16.62
C THR A 14 -25.10 -11.72 17.09
N ALA A 15 -24.05 -11.78 17.90
CA ALA A 15 -23.18 -10.64 18.07
C ALA A 15 -22.78 -10.22 16.66
N ILE A 16 -23.35 -9.11 16.18
CA ILE A 16 -22.84 -8.40 15.02
C ILE A 16 -21.49 -7.91 15.50
N LEU A 17 -20.48 -8.79 15.45
CA LEU A 17 -19.12 -8.38 15.66
C LEU A 17 -18.87 -7.34 14.58
N PRO A 18 -18.57 -6.08 14.94
CA PRO A 18 -18.20 -5.11 13.93
C PRO A 18 -17.09 -5.75 13.11
N LEU A 19 -17.27 -5.78 11.79
CA LEU A 19 -16.23 -6.22 10.87
C LEU A 19 -15.13 -5.16 10.98
N ASN A 20 -14.25 -5.36 11.95
CA ASN A 20 -13.33 -4.35 12.42
C ASN A 20 -12.35 -3.98 11.30
N ALA A 21 -12.15 -2.68 11.14
CA ALA A 21 -11.45 -2.10 10.03
C ALA A 21 -9.97 -1.87 10.34
N ALA A 22 -9.16 -1.86 9.30
CA ALA A 22 -7.76 -1.52 9.41
C ALA A 22 -7.29 -0.83 8.12
N VAL A 23 -6.38 0.12 8.30
CA VAL A 23 -5.64 0.75 7.22
C VAL A 23 -4.19 0.31 7.27
N ALA A 24 -3.63 -0.13 6.14
CA ALA A 24 -2.19 -0.37 6.04
C ALA A 24 -1.51 0.54 5.04
N VAL A 25 -0.31 0.99 5.39
CA VAL A 25 0.58 1.61 4.42
C VAL A 25 1.52 0.57 3.86
N LEU A 26 1.47 0.42 2.54
CA LEU A 26 2.35 -0.47 1.79
C LEU A 26 3.47 0.34 1.16
N VAL A 27 4.71 -0.07 1.43
CA VAL A 27 5.93 0.52 0.87
C VAL A 27 6.67 -0.54 0.07
N GLY A 28 6.50 -0.48 -1.24
CA GLY A 28 7.17 -1.36 -2.20
C GLY A 28 8.56 -0.85 -2.55
N GLU A 29 9.50 -1.79 -2.66
CA GLU A 29 10.86 -1.50 -3.10
C GLU A 29 10.93 -0.98 -4.56
N PRO A 30 11.93 -0.17 -4.94
CA PRO A 30 12.09 0.32 -6.32
C PRO A 30 12.29 -0.83 -7.32
N PHE A 31 11.60 -0.75 -8.45
CA PHE A 31 11.64 -1.75 -9.52
C PHE A 31 11.71 -1.11 -10.92
N GLY A 32 12.26 -1.86 -11.89
CA GLY A 32 12.30 -1.48 -13.30
C GLY A 32 13.24 -0.31 -13.64
N LYS A 33 13.15 0.20 -14.89
CA LYS A 33 13.92 1.36 -15.36
C LYS A 33 13.57 2.62 -14.54
N PHE A 34 12.31 2.78 -14.16
CA PHE A 34 11.90 3.90 -13.31
C PHE A 34 12.55 3.83 -11.92
N GLY A 35 12.55 2.67 -11.26
CA GLY A 35 13.25 2.46 -9.97
C GLY A 35 14.77 2.61 -10.07
N PHE A 36 15.37 2.36 -11.25
CA PHE A 36 16.78 2.64 -11.49
C PHE A 36 17.09 4.13 -11.43
N PHE A 37 16.23 5.00 -11.99
CA PHE A 37 16.44 6.46 -11.96
C PHE A 37 15.87 7.14 -10.71
N ASN A 38 14.77 6.62 -10.16
CA ASN A 38 14.12 7.09 -8.95
C ASN A 38 13.96 5.94 -7.93
N PRO A 39 14.95 5.70 -7.06
CA PRO A 39 14.98 4.56 -6.14
C PRO A 39 14.07 4.74 -4.90
N THR A 40 13.11 5.67 -4.94
CA THR A 40 12.20 5.98 -3.83
C THR A 40 11.16 4.90 -3.57
N GLY A 41 10.95 3.97 -4.51
CA GLY A 41 9.93 2.93 -4.41
C GLY A 41 8.52 3.42 -4.75
N HIS A 42 7.50 2.64 -4.37
CA HIS A 42 6.09 2.99 -4.51
C HIS A 42 5.38 2.88 -3.15
N ALA A 43 4.38 3.72 -2.91
CA ALA A 43 3.57 3.67 -1.70
C ALA A 43 2.09 3.55 -2.07
N ALA A 44 1.35 2.71 -1.35
CA ALA A 44 -0.08 2.51 -1.54
C ALA A 44 -0.78 2.31 -0.18
N VAL A 45 -2.11 2.41 -0.16
CA VAL A 45 -2.94 2.22 1.03
C VAL A 45 -3.76 0.95 0.87
N TYR A 46 -3.69 0.04 1.84
CA TYR A 46 -4.65 -1.06 2.00
C TYR A 46 -5.76 -0.65 2.94
N LEU A 47 -7.00 -1.01 2.59
CA LEU A 47 -8.19 -0.82 3.41
C LEU A 47 -8.90 -2.17 3.52
N SER A 48 -9.04 -2.70 4.73
CA SER A 48 -9.56 -4.06 4.94
C SER A 48 -11.08 -4.17 4.85
N ARG A 49 -11.82 -3.09 5.11
CA ARG A 49 -13.30 -3.05 5.07
C ARG A 49 -13.86 -2.20 3.92
N VAL A 50 -12.99 -1.60 3.12
CA VAL A 50 -13.36 -0.82 1.93
C VAL A 50 -13.07 -1.64 0.69
N CYS A 51 -14.03 -1.67 -0.23
CA CYS A 51 -13.98 -2.40 -1.48
C CYS A 51 -14.28 -1.47 -2.67
N ALA A 52 -13.87 -1.90 -3.87
CA ALA A 52 -14.12 -1.14 -5.09
C ALA A 52 -15.58 -1.35 -5.52
N ALA A 53 -16.33 -0.26 -5.70
CA ALA A 53 -17.59 -0.30 -6.43
C ALA A 53 -17.31 -0.25 -7.94
N THR A 54 -16.36 0.59 -8.32
CA THR A 54 -15.68 0.61 -9.62
C THR A 54 -14.19 0.83 -9.37
N PRO A 55 -13.30 0.74 -10.38
CA PRO A 55 -11.89 1.07 -10.16
C PRO A 55 -11.66 2.52 -9.69
N THR A 56 -12.67 3.38 -9.77
CA THR A 56 -12.60 4.81 -9.44
C THR A 56 -13.61 5.25 -8.38
N SER A 57 -14.31 4.32 -7.73
CA SER A 57 -15.27 4.59 -6.66
C SER A 57 -15.27 3.48 -5.60
N LEU A 58 -15.55 3.85 -4.36
CA LEU A 58 -15.45 2.97 -3.20
C LEU A 58 -16.83 2.60 -2.65
N ARG A 59 -16.90 1.49 -1.93
CA ARG A 59 -18.03 1.02 -1.13
C ARG A 59 -17.51 0.24 0.08
N LEU A 60 -18.39 -0.07 1.03
CA LEU A 60 -18.07 -1.07 2.04
C LEU A 60 -17.93 -2.46 1.41
N CYS A 61 -17.05 -3.26 1.99
CA CYS A 61 -16.91 -4.66 1.65
C CYS A 61 -18.11 -5.49 2.14
N HIS A 62 -18.52 -6.44 1.32
CA HIS A 62 -19.37 -7.55 1.71
C HIS A 62 -18.58 -8.59 2.53
N PRO A 63 -19.26 -9.45 3.30
CA PRO A 63 -18.60 -10.55 3.99
C PRO A 63 -17.73 -11.39 3.06
N GLY A 64 -16.49 -11.65 3.46
CA GLY A 64 -15.52 -12.46 2.71
C GLY A 64 -14.68 -11.69 1.69
N GLU A 65 -14.98 -10.41 1.41
CA GLU A 65 -14.11 -9.61 0.54
C GLU A 65 -12.84 -9.17 1.28
N PRO A 66 -11.64 -9.30 0.67
CA PRO A 66 -10.36 -9.07 1.35
C PRO A 66 -9.97 -7.59 1.46
N GLY A 67 -10.81 -6.68 0.98
CA GLY A 67 -10.50 -5.27 0.85
C GLY A 67 -9.74 -4.91 -0.43
N ILE A 68 -9.31 -3.66 -0.49
CA ILE A 68 -8.66 -3.08 -1.68
C ILE A 68 -7.38 -2.32 -1.36
N ILE A 69 -6.56 -2.18 -2.39
CA ILE A 69 -5.44 -1.25 -2.44
C ILE A 69 -5.87 0.00 -3.21
N VAL A 70 -5.72 1.17 -2.59
CA VAL A 70 -5.82 2.46 -3.29
C VAL A 70 -4.44 3.04 -3.50
N SER A 71 -4.16 3.47 -4.73
CA SER A 71 -2.93 4.18 -5.03
C SER A 71 -3.09 5.21 -6.13
N ARG A 72 -2.23 6.23 -6.08
CA ARG A 72 -2.06 7.26 -7.11
C ARG A 72 -0.87 6.90 -8.00
N TYR A 73 -1.08 6.91 -9.30
CA TYR A 73 -0.04 6.69 -10.30
C TYR A 73 0.13 7.89 -11.23
N ARG A 74 1.26 7.94 -11.94
CA ARG A 74 1.63 9.09 -12.78
C ARG A 74 0.72 9.27 -14.00
N SER A 75 0.29 8.18 -14.62
CA SER A 75 -0.57 8.20 -15.81
C SER A 75 -1.64 7.10 -15.69
N ILE A 76 -2.89 7.51 -15.42
CA ILE A 76 -4.03 6.59 -15.34
C ILE A 76 -5.27 7.12 -16.06
N GLY A 77 -5.24 7.29 -17.39
CA GLY A 77 -6.48 7.50 -18.15
C GLY A 77 -7.26 8.76 -17.75
N GLY A 78 -6.57 9.76 -17.18
CA GLY A 78 -7.19 10.98 -16.66
C GLY A 78 -7.64 10.92 -15.19
N TYR A 79 -7.43 9.81 -14.48
CA TYR A 79 -7.76 9.63 -13.07
C TYR A 79 -6.57 9.93 -12.14
N ASP A 80 -6.88 10.27 -10.90
CA ASP A 80 -5.92 10.63 -9.87
C ASP A 80 -5.53 9.43 -8.99
N TRP A 81 -6.46 8.50 -8.78
CA TRP A 81 -6.26 7.29 -8.01
C TRP A 81 -7.11 6.15 -8.59
N LEU A 82 -6.68 4.91 -8.31
CA LEU A 82 -7.46 3.70 -8.58
C LEU A 82 -7.57 2.85 -7.32
N ALA A 83 -8.70 2.15 -7.23
CA ALA A 83 -8.95 1.06 -6.29
C ALA A 83 -8.77 -0.29 -7.00
N VAL A 84 -7.90 -1.14 -6.46
CA VAL A 84 -7.59 -2.47 -7.00
C VAL A 84 -7.84 -3.52 -5.90
N PRO A 85 -8.57 -4.61 -6.18
CA PRO A 85 -8.73 -5.72 -5.23
C PRO A 85 -7.37 -6.21 -4.70
N LEU A 86 -7.29 -6.52 -3.40
CA LEU A 86 -6.01 -6.89 -2.76
C LEU A 86 -5.27 -8.04 -3.50
N PRO A 87 -5.92 -9.16 -3.86
CA PRO A 87 -5.26 -10.25 -4.58
C PRO A 87 -4.73 -9.78 -5.95
N ALA A 88 -5.53 -9.03 -6.71
CA ALA A 88 -5.13 -8.52 -8.02
C ALA A 88 -3.97 -7.53 -7.94
N TYR A 89 -3.95 -6.66 -6.93
CA TYR A 89 -2.83 -5.75 -6.72
C TYR A 89 -1.53 -6.52 -6.46
N LEU A 90 -1.57 -7.56 -5.62
CA LEU A 90 -0.39 -8.34 -5.26
C LEU A 90 0.06 -9.29 -6.38
N TYR A 91 -0.88 -9.99 -7.03
CA TYR A 91 -0.60 -11.14 -7.91
C TYR A 91 -1.20 -11.05 -9.31
N ALA A 92 -1.81 -9.92 -9.68
CA ALA A 92 -2.48 -9.71 -10.96
C ALA A 92 -3.64 -10.68 -11.26
N THR A 93 -4.08 -11.44 -10.26
CA THR A 93 -5.20 -12.37 -10.32
C THR A 93 -5.93 -12.40 -8.98
N GLU A 94 -7.21 -12.76 -9.02
CA GLU A 94 -8.03 -13.03 -7.83
C GLU A 94 -8.13 -14.52 -7.52
N GLU A 95 -7.68 -15.38 -8.43
CA GLU A 95 -7.75 -16.82 -8.27
C GLU A 95 -6.49 -17.32 -7.55
N PRO A 96 -6.60 -17.85 -6.30
CA PRO A 96 -5.42 -18.31 -5.56
C PRO A 96 -4.64 -19.40 -6.30
N ALA A 97 -5.33 -20.27 -7.04
CA ALA A 97 -4.72 -21.33 -7.85
C ALA A 97 -3.78 -20.82 -8.96
N GLN A 98 -3.94 -19.56 -9.38
CA GLN A 98 -3.09 -18.93 -10.39
C GLN A 98 -1.84 -18.27 -9.78
N ILE A 99 -1.78 -18.13 -8.45
CA ILE A 99 -0.63 -17.61 -7.71
C ILE A 99 0.46 -18.69 -7.70
N ALA A 100 1.36 -18.60 -8.66
CA ALA A 100 2.50 -19.51 -8.76
C ALA A 100 3.76 -18.74 -9.17
N GLU A 101 4.88 -19.44 -9.13
CA GLU A 101 6.09 -18.99 -9.83
C GLU A 101 5.74 -18.68 -11.28
N ALA A 102 6.04 -17.45 -11.69
CA ALA A 102 5.64 -16.92 -12.99
C ALA A 102 6.84 -16.24 -13.63
N ASP A 103 7.17 -16.67 -14.84
CA ASP A 103 8.16 -15.96 -15.65
C ASP A 103 7.62 -14.60 -16.12
N SER A 104 8.49 -13.79 -16.73
CA SER A 104 8.11 -12.46 -17.20
C SER A 104 6.98 -12.46 -18.24
N LEU A 105 6.80 -13.55 -18.99
CA LEU A 105 5.74 -13.66 -20.00
C LEU A 105 4.40 -13.93 -19.33
N LYS A 106 4.34 -14.89 -18.40
CA LYS A 106 3.15 -15.22 -17.62
C LYS A 106 2.67 -14.01 -16.79
N ILE A 107 3.59 -13.28 -16.15
CA ILE A 107 3.25 -12.04 -15.42
C ILE A 107 2.64 -11.00 -16.37
N ARG A 108 3.18 -10.87 -17.59
CA ARG A 108 2.63 -9.96 -18.61
C ARG A 108 1.21 -10.38 -19.00
N VAL A 109 0.96 -11.67 -19.23
CA VAL A 109 -0.39 -12.18 -19.56
C VAL A 109 -1.39 -11.89 -18.44
N LEU A 110 -1.07 -12.24 -17.19
CA LEU A 110 -1.94 -11.98 -16.04
C LEU A 110 -2.29 -10.49 -15.89
N ARG A 111 -1.30 -9.61 -16.03
CA ARG A 111 -1.53 -8.16 -16.01
C ARG A 111 -2.43 -7.71 -17.15
N GLN A 112 -2.26 -8.27 -18.35
CA GLN A 112 -3.06 -7.88 -19.50
C GLN A 112 -4.52 -8.31 -19.34
N GLU A 113 -4.75 -9.52 -18.83
CA GLU A 113 -6.07 -10.02 -18.49
C GLU A 113 -6.73 -9.15 -17.41
N PHE A 114 -5.98 -8.80 -16.36
CA PHE A 114 -6.44 -7.86 -15.34
C PHE A 114 -6.86 -6.52 -15.97
N LEU A 115 -6.02 -5.89 -16.79
CA LEU A 115 -6.35 -4.60 -17.41
C LEU A 115 -7.61 -4.69 -18.28
N ARG A 116 -7.75 -5.75 -19.09
CA ARG A 116 -8.94 -5.97 -19.94
C ARG A 116 -10.20 -6.20 -19.13
N ARG A 117 -10.10 -6.87 -17.98
CA ARG A 117 -11.26 -7.14 -17.11
C ARG A 117 -11.65 -5.91 -16.29
N TYR A 118 -10.67 -5.26 -15.67
CA TYR A 118 -10.91 -4.22 -14.67
C TYR A 118 -10.87 -2.80 -15.22
N LEU A 119 -10.08 -2.51 -16.24
CA LEU A 119 -9.81 -1.14 -16.68
C LEU A 119 -10.24 -0.86 -18.12
N ARG A 120 -11.02 -1.76 -18.76
CA ARG A 120 -11.50 -1.57 -20.14
C ARG A 120 -12.25 -0.26 -20.36
N ASN A 121 -13.03 0.17 -19.37
CA ASN A 121 -13.81 1.40 -19.46
C ASN A 121 -13.01 2.66 -19.09
N ILE A 122 -11.75 2.49 -18.69
CA ILE A 122 -10.86 3.58 -18.22
C ILE A 122 -9.68 3.77 -19.18
N LEU A 123 -9.23 2.69 -19.84
CA LEU A 123 -8.08 2.69 -20.71
C LEU A 123 -8.47 2.70 -22.18
N PRO A 124 -7.71 3.42 -23.03
CA PRO A 124 -7.84 3.27 -24.47
C PRO A 124 -7.45 1.84 -24.90
N GLU A 125 -8.06 1.34 -25.97
CA GLU A 125 -7.90 -0.05 -26.43
C GLU A 125 -6.43 -0.40 -26.71
N GLU A 126 -5.64 0.57 -27.18
CA GLU A 126 -4.20 0.40 -27.44
C GLU A 126 -3.42 0.10 -26.15
N ALA A 127 -3.82 0.70 -25.02
CA ALA A 127 -3.21 0.44 -23.71
C ALA A 127 -3.64 -0.91 -23.11
N LEU A 128 -4.77 -1.47 -23.54
CA LEU A 128 -5.19 -2.84 -23.21
C LEU A 128 -4.42 -3.87 -24.05
N GLY A 129 -4.01 -3.50 -25.27
CA GLY A 129 -3.23 -4.32 -26.19
C GLY A 129 -1.73 -4.34 -25.88
N ASN A 130 -1.17 -3.25 -25.34
CA ASN A 130 0.26 -3.13 -25.04
C ASN A 130 0.52 -2.63 -23.61
N LEU A 131 1.14 -3.49 -22.80
CA LEU A 131 1.54 -3.24 -21.39
C LEU A 131 2.76 -2.32 -21.22
N ASP A 132 3.00 -1.41 -22.16
CA ASP A 132 4.12 -0.47 -22.07
C ASP A 132 3.71 0.77 -21.24
N GLY A 133 4.59 1.18 -20.32
CA GLY A 133 4.39 2.37 -19.48
C GLY A 133 3.99 2.07 -18.03
N ASP A 134 3.33 3.03 -17.37
CA ASP A 134 3.04 3.00 -15.92
C ASP A 134 2.01 1.91 -15.52
N TRP A 135 1.28 1.35 -16.49
CA TRP A 135 0.19 0.38 -16.31
C TRP A 135 0.63 -0.94 -15.70
N MET A 136 1.86 -1.38 -16.01
CA MET A 136 2.40 -2.63 -15.50
C MET A 136 2.52 -2.67 -13.97
N HIS A 137 2.48 -1.52 -13.30
CA HIS A 137 2.64 -1.42 -11.85
C HIS A 137 1.33 -1.42 -11.06
N ILE A 138 0.17 -1.48 -11.74
CA ILE A 138 -1.15 -1.44 -11.10
C ILE A 138 -1.54 -2.80 -10.50
N ALA A 139 -1.01 -3.88 -11.07
CA ALA A 139 -1.32 -5.25 -10.68
C ALA A 139 -0.05 -6.13 -10.66
N GLY A 140 -0.05 -7.14 -9.79
CA GLY A 140 1.09 -8.05 -9.66
C GLY A 140 2.32 -7.39 -9.02
N ALA A 141 2.12 -6.51 -8.03
CA ALA A 141 3.20 -5.80 -7.37
C ALA A 141 4.18 -6.74 -6.64
N SER A 142 3.71 -7.87 -6.14
CA SER A 142 4.56 -8.85 -5.43
C SER A 142 5.52 -9.59 -6.37
N TYR A 143 5.25 -9.67 -7.68
CA TYR A 143 6.21 -10.24 -8.63
C TYR A 143 7.43 -9.33 -8.85
N ASP A 144 7.24 -8.02 -8.66
CA ASP A 144 8.27 -7.02 -8.91
C ASP A 144 9.17 -6.80 -7.68
N ARG A 145 8.62 -6.98 -6.46
CA ARG A 145 9.25 -6.46 -5.25
C ARG A 145 8.71 -7.03 -3.94
N ASN A 146 9.56 -6.96 -2.92
CA ASN A 146 9.13 -6.99 -1.53
C ASN A 146 8.29 -5.77 -1.18
N ILE A 147 7.28 -5.96 -0.32
CA ILE A 147 6.38 -4.90 0.13
C ILE A 147 6.33 -4.89 1.65
N TYR A 148 6.79 -3.79 2.24
CA TYR A 148 6.73 -3.56 3.68
C TYR A 148 5.40 -2.92 4.06
N GLY A 149 4.77 -3.40 5.11
CA GLY A 149 3.44 -2.97 5.55
C GLY A 149 3.42 -2.46 6.99
N PHE A 150 2.62 -1.43 7.23
CA PHE A 150 2.35 -0.84 8.54
C PHE A 150 0.84 -0.80 8.74
N LEU A 151 0.29 -1.69 9.56
CA LEU A 151 -1.15 -1.85 9.79
C LEU A 151 -1.59 -1.10 11.05
N LEU A 152 -2.48 -0.13 10.89
CA LEU A 152 -3.12 0.63 11.95
C LEU A 152 -4.60 0.21 12.05
N PRO A 153 -5.17 0.09 13.26
CA PRO A 153 -6.59 -0.18 13.40
C PRO A 153 -7.41 1.00 12.83
N THR A 154 -8.64 0.78 12.43
CA THR A 154 -9.60 1.84 12.11
C THR A 154 -10.99 1.42 12.60
N THR A 155 -11.92 2.38 12.69
CA THR A 155 -13.31 2.06 13.01
C THR A 155 -14.14 1.87 11.72
N PRO A 156 -15.22 1.08 11.77
CA PRO A 156 -16.25 1.03 10.73
C PRO A 156 -16.68 2.41 10.22
N GLU A 157 -16.88 3.35 11.15
CA GLU A 157 -17.34 4.71 10.89
C GLU A 157 -16.25 5.54 10.18
N ASP A 158 -14.98 5.34 10.50
CA ASP A 158 -13.87 6.01 9.80
C ASP A 158 -13.82 5.64 8.33
N ASP A 159 -14.04 4.36 8.01
CA ASP A 159 -14.03 3.86 6.63
C ASP A 159 -15.22 4.39 5.83
N GLU A 160 -16.40 4.50 6.45
CA GLU A 160 -17.58 5.14 5.83
C GLU A 160 -17.31 6.62 5.52
N ARG A 161 -16.73 7.36 6.46
CA ARG A 161 -16.32 8.75 6.23
C ARG A 161 -15.27 8.87 5.12
N LEU A 162 -14.33 7.92 5.02
CA LEU A 162 -13.35 7.92 3.95
C LEU A 162 -14.02 7.67 2.59
N ILE A 163 -14.94 6.71 2.50
CA ILE A 163 -15.69 6.40 1.27
C ILE A 163 -16.42 7.66 0.78
N ASP A 164 -17.15 8.33 1.65
CA ASP A 164 -17.88 9.57 1.31
C ASP A 164 -16.93 10.68 0.86
N TYR A 165 -15.82 10.87 1.59
CA TYR A 165 -14.79 11.84 1.23
C TYR A 165 -14.18 11.58 -0.16
N MET A 166 -13.91 10.32 -0.48
CA MET A 166 -13.28 9.95 -1.75
C MET A 166 -14.26 9.97 -2.93
N ASN A 167 -15.49 9.52 -2.72
CA ASN A 167 -16.52 9.48 -3.76
C ASN A 167 -17.14 10.85 -4.06
N SER A 168 -17.16 11.78 -3.09
CA SER A 168 -17.70 13.14 -3.29
C SER A 168 -16.80 14.04 -4.14
N LYS A 169 -15.52 13.68 -4.32
CA LYS A 169 -14.54 14.49 -5.05
C LYS A 169 -14.38 14.01 -6.49
N PRO A 170 -14.20 14.93 -7.46
CA PRO A 170 -13.88 14.53 -8.82
C PRO A 170 -12.50 13.86 -8.87
N ASN A 171 -12.47 12.56 -9.15
CA ASN A 171 -11.25 11.76 -9.34
C ASN A 171 -10.59 12.10 -10.69
N ARG A 172 -9.98 13.29 -10.79
CA ARG A 172 -9.28 13.77 -11.99
C ARG A 172 -7.79 13.94 -11.73
N ARG A 173 -6.98 13.47 -12.67
CA ARG A 173 -5.51 13.44 -12.62
C ARG A 173 -4.95 14.79 -12.20
N ARG A 174 -4.25 14.81 -11.06
CA ARG A 174 -3.50 15.98 -10.57
C ARG A 174 -2.07 15.63 -10.15
N PHE A 175 -1.53 14.54 -10.70
CA PHE A 175 -0.22 14.01 -10.34
C PHE A 175 0.91 15.04 -10.56
N ASN A 176 1.75 15.20 -9.53
CA ASN A 176 2.98 15.96 -9.59
C ASN A 176 4.05 15.21 -8.78
N LEU A 177 5.20 14.92 -9.38
CA LEU A 177 6.23 14.09 -8.74
C LEU A 177 6.74 14.65 -7.40
N LEU A 178 6.75 15.99 -7.25
CA LEU A 178 7.31 16.68 -6.09
C LEU A 178 6.29 16.88 -4.96
N PHE A 179 5.02 17.13 -5.30
CA PHE A 179 4.02 17.58 -4.31
C PHE A 179 2.69 16.80 -4.32
N ARG A 180 2.46 15.95 -5.33
CA ARG A 180 1.23 15.16 -5.52
C ARG A 180 1.57 13.79 -6.13
N ASN A 181 2.40 13.04 -5.40
CA ASN A 181 2.83 11.70 -5.80
C ASN A 181 2.09 10.62 -4.99
N CYS A 182 2.50 9.36 -5.14
CA CYS A 182 1.91 8.22 -4.42
C CYS A 182 2.08 8.33 -2.89
N ALA A 183 3.21 8.83 -2.40
CA ALA A 183 3.46 8.98 -0.98
C ALA A 183 2.69 10.18 -0.37
N ASP A 184 2.49 11.26 -1.13
CA ASP A 184 1.58 12.34 -0.73
C ASP A 184 0.12 11.87 -0.65
N PHE A 185 -0.30 10.99 -1.57
CA PHE A 185 -1.62 10.37 -1.52
C PHE A 185 -1.76 9.50 -0.26
N VAL A 186 -0.79 8.63 0.02
CA VAL A 186 -0.77 7.84 1.27
C VAL A 186 -0.83 8.74 2.50
N ARG A 187 -0.06 9.84 2.52
CA ARG A 187 -0.10 10.82 3.61
C ARG A 187 -1.51 11.41 3.78
N GLU A 188 -2.19 11.76 2.70
CA GLU A 188 -3.54 12.32 2.73
C GLU A 188 -4.53 11.34 3.37
N ILE A 189 -4.53 10.08 2.91
CA ILE A 189 -5.44 9.05 3.41
C ILE A 189 -5.13 8.69 4.87
N VAL A 190 -3.86 8.44 5.20
CA VAL A 190 -3.51 8.06 6.59
C VAL A 190 -3.76 9.21 7.55
N ASN A 191 -3.49 10.45 7.16
CA ASN A 191 -3.76 11.60 8.03
C ASN A 191 -5.25 11.92 8.14
N PHE A 192 -6.10 11.38 7.27
CA PHE A 192 -7.55 11.42 7.43
C PHE A 192 -7.99 10.60 8.65
N TYR A 193 -7.41 9.41 8.84
CA TYR A 193 -7.64 8.57 10.02
C TYR A 193 -6.87 9.08 11.24
N TYR A 194 -5.59 9.42 11.05
CA TYR A 194 -4.64 9.73 12.11
C TYR A 194 -3.92 11.06 11.83
N PRO A 195 -4.49 12.18 12.27
CA PRO A 195 -3.92 13.50 12.00
C PRO A 195 -2.44 13.58 12.36
N LYS A 196 -1.62 14.04 11.40
CA LYS A 196 -0.15 14.20 11.53
C LYS A 196 0.65 12.90 11.72
N ALA A 197 0.08 11.73 11.44
CA ALA A 197 0.84 10.47 11.48
C ALA A 197 1.98 10.42 10.44
N ILE A 198 1.76 11.02 9.26
CA ILE A 198 2.79 11.17 8.22
C ILE A 198 3.08 12.65 7.99
N GLU A 199 4.35 13.02 8.19
CA GLU A 199 4.86 14.37 8.00
C GLU A 199 5.93 14.42 6.89
N ARG A 200 5.94 15.51 6.14
CA ARG A 200 6.98 15.81 5.16
C ARG A 200 8.30 16.03 5.87
N ASN A 201 9.39 15.61 5.24
CA ASN A 201 10.74 15.89 5.72
C ASN A 201 11.44 16.89 4.81
N ILE A 202 11.49 18.14 5.26
CA ILE A 202 12.09 19.24 4.50
C ILE A 202 13.59 19.00 4.31
N PHE A 203 14.28 18.45 5.32
CA PHE A 203 15.74 18.31 5.33
C PHE A 203 16.24 17.05 4.61
N ALA A 204 15.61 15.89 4.82
CA ALA A 204 16.10 14.61 4.28
C ALA A 204 15.66 14.35 2.83
N ASP A 205 14.51 14.91 2.45
CA ASP A 205 13.86 14.64 1.17
C ASP A 205 13.52 15.93 0.40
N ALA A 206 14.17 17.06 0.74
CA ALA A 206 13.97 18.35 0.10
C ALA A 206 12.49 18.81 0.07
N GLY A 207 11.70 18.43 1.08
CA GLY A 207 10.27 18.74 1.18
C GLY A 207 9.34 17.80 0.42
N ILE A 208 9.87 16.80 -0.28
CA ILE A 208 9.11 15.78 -1.00
C ILE A 208 8.69 14.67 -0.02
N THR A 209 7.43 14.23 -0.08
CA THR A 209 7.04 12.99 0.63
C THR A 209 7.56 11.80 -0.17
N THR A 210 8.41 10.96 0.43
CA THR A 210 8.88 9.71 -0.17
C THR A 210 8.28 8.49 0.55
N PRO A 211 8.15 7.32 -0.12
CA PRO A 211 7.71 6.09 0.55
C PRO A 211 8.55 5.73 1.79
N LYS A 212 9.87 5.97 1.73
CA LYS A 212 10.77 5.78 2.88
C LYS A 212 10.43 6.71 4.04
N GLN A 213 10.16 7.98 3.77
CA GLN A 213 9.78 8.95 4.78
C GLN A 213 8.41 8.65 5.38
N THR A 214 7.47 8.19 4.58
CA THR A 214 6.17 7.70 5.03
C THR A 214 6.34 6.60 6.07
N ALA A 215 7.09 5.54 5.75
CA ALA A 215 7.37 4.47 6.70
C ALA A 215 8.09 4.96 7.97
N ARG A 216 9.10 5.82 7.81
CA ARG A 216 9.84 6.39 8.95
C ARG A 216 8.94 7.24 9.86
N SER A 217 7.96 7.95 9.30
CA SER A 217 7.00 8.74 10.07
C SER A 217 6.07 7.83 10.85
N LEU A 218 5.58 6.75 10.23
CA LEU A 218 4.74 5.76 10.91
C LEU A 218 5.47 5.03 12.04
N VAL A 219 6.73 4.61 11.85
CA VAL A 219 7.51 4.01 12.93
C VAL A 219 7.65 4.97 14.11
N ARG A 220 7.91 6.26 13.85
CA ARG A 220 7.99 7.28 14.89
C ARG A 220 6.64 7.57 15.55
N TYR A 221 5.56 7.55 14.77
CA TYR A 221 4.21 7.76 15.26
C TYR A 221 3.79 6.59 16.16
N ALA A 222 3.96 5.34 15.70
CA ALA A 222 3.71 4.14 16.48
C ALA A 222 4.48 4.12 17.82
N ALA A 223 5.74 4.57 17.82
CA ALA A 223 6.53 4.66 19.03
C ALA A 223 6.00 5.69 20.06
N ARG A 224 5.25 6.71 19.60
CA ARG A 224 4.58 7.68 20.48
C ARG A 224 3.15 7.28 20.84
N HIS A 225 2.59 6.34 20.09
CA HIS A 225 1.21 5.88 20.20
C HIS A 225 1.17 4.35 20.40
N PRO A 226 1.74 3.84 21.51
CA PRO A 226 1.78 2.40 21.78
C PRO A 226 0.39 1.77 21.87
N GLU A 227 -0.65 2.55 22.22
CA GLU A 227 -2.05 2.15 22.27
C GLU A 227 -2.61 1.69 20.92
N LEU A 228 -2.01 2.11 19.80
CA LEU A 228 -2.41 1.68 18.46
C LEU A 228 -1.84 0.31 18.08
N GLU A 229 -0.90 -0.20 18.88
CA GLU A 229 -0.21 -1.50 18.76
C GLU A 229 0.42 -1.80 17.39
N VAL A 230 0.74 -0.79 16.56
CA VAL A 230 0.94 -0.89 15.09
C VAL A 230 1.66 -2.18 14.65
N ALA A 231 1.02 -2.96 13.78
CA ALA A 231 1.61 -4.20 13.29
C ALA A 231 2.46 -3.96 12.04
N HIS A 232 3.68 -4.50 12.06
CA HIS A 232 4.61 -4.45 10.94
C HIS A 232 4.66 -5.80 10.22
N PHE A 233 4.58 -5.80 8.90
CA PHE A 233 4.65 -7.02 8.10
C PHE A 233 5.46 -6.82 6.81
N LEU A 234 5.88 -7.94 6.23
CA LEU A 234 6.58 -8.01 4.95
C LEU A 234 5.85 -9.01 4.06
N ILE A 235 5.32 -8.55 2.94
CA ILE A 235 4.89 -9.43 1.85
C ILE A 235 6.12 -9.70 1.00
N MET A 236 6.51 -10.97 0.95
CA MET A 236 7.65 -11.40 0.17
C MET A 236 7.37 -11.29 -1.33
N GLN A 237 8.43 -10.97 -2.07
CA GLN A 237 8.41 -11.04 -3.51
C GLN A 237 8.08 -12.46 -3.97
N ALA A 238 7.14 -12.58 -4.89
CA ALA A 238 6.80 -13.84 -5.53
C ALA A 238 7.96 -14.34 -6.42
N PRO A 239 8.22 -15.66 -6.46
CA PRO A 239 9.28 -16.23 -7.29
C PRO A 239 9.03 -16.01 -8.78
N GLY A 240 10.11 -15.95 -9.56
CA GLY A 240 10.10 -15.76 -11.03
C GLY A 240 10.45 -14.35 -11.54
N GLY A 241 10.49 -13.35 -10.65
CA GLY A 241 10.92 -11.98 -10.96
C GLY A 241 12.41 -11.69 -10.70
N ARG A 242 12.93 -10.56 -11.19
CA ARG A 242 14.27 -10.07 -10.78
C ARG A 242 14.25 -9.73 -9.28
N PRO A 243 15.28 -10.10 -8.50
CA PRO A 243 15.31 -9.80 -7.07
C PRO A 243 15.13 -8.31 -6.78
N SER A 244 14.29 -8.03 -5.79
CA SER A 244 14.00 -6.70 -5.27
C SER A 244 15.24 -5.97 -4.74
N LYS A 245 15.22 -4.63 -4.81
CA LYS A 245 16.34 -3.77 -4.39
C LYS A 245 15.86 -2.78 -3.35
N ARG A 246 16.62 -2.62 -2.27
CA ARG A 246 16.30 -1.72 -1.14
C ARG A 246 15.79 -0.32 -1.55
N THR A 247 14.70 0.12 -0.92
CA THR A 247 14.16 1.48 -1.01
C THR A 247 15.11 2.52 -0.44
N ARG A 248 15.34 3.62 -1.16
CA ARG A 248 16.23 4.71 -0.74
C ARG A 248 15.48 6.04 -0.70
N GLY A 249 15.81 6.90 0.28
CA GLY A 249 15.33 8.29 0.31
C GLY A 249 16.08 9.17 -0.68
N VAL A 250 15.70 10.44 -0.86
CA VAL A 250 16.35 11.32 -1.86
C VAL A 250 17.83 11.52 -1.51
N ALA A 251 18.15 11.96 -0.30
CA ALA A 251 19.54 12.18 0.13
C ALA A 251 20.40 10.91 0.04
N GLU A 252 19.86 9.75 0.43
CA GLU A 252 20.56 8.46 0.29
C GLU A 252 20.86 8.12 -1.18
N SER A 253 19.93 8.45 -2.07
CA SER A 253 20.06 8.20 -3.51
C SER A 253 21.17 9.04 -4.12
N LEU A 254 21.26 10.31 -3.71
CA LEU A 254 22.29 11.23 -4.18
C LEU A 254 23.70 10.78 -3.78
N ILE A 255 23.87 10.22 -2.57
CA ILE A 255 25.19 9.82 -2.06
C ILE A 255 25.58 8.41 -2.51
N ARG A 256 24.67 7.44 -2.40
CA ARG A 256 25.00 6.02 -2.64
C ARG A 256 24.99 5.62 -4.11
N SER A 257 24.59 6.51 -5.01
CA SER A 257 24.61 6.24 -6.44
C SER A 257 25.79 6.94 -7.09
N LYS A 258 26.80 6.16 -7.53
CA LYS A 258 28.01 6.70 -8.20
C LYS A 258 27.66 7.69 -9.33
N LYS A 259 26.57 7.41 -10.05
CA LYS A 259 26.03 8.25 -11.13
C LYS A 259 25.51 9.64 -10.72
N TYR A 260 25.09 9.82 -9.47
CA TYR A 260 24.61 11.11 -8.98
C TYR A 260 25.69 11.82 -8.17
N VAL A 261 26.40 11.09 -7.29
CA VAL A 261 27.43 11.69 -6.44
C VAL A 261 28.61 12.23 -7.24
N ALA A 262 29.05 11.56 -8.31
CA ALA A 262 30.20 12.00 -9.11
C ALA A 262 29.95 13.38 -9.77
N PRO A 263 28.87 13.59 -10.55
CA PRO A 263 28.59 14.92 -11.10
C PRO A 263 28.25 15.94 -10.00
N LEU A 264 27.58 15.55 -8.91
CA LEU A 264 27.27 16.47 -7.80
C LEU A 264 28.52 16.98 -7.09
N VAL A 265 29.47 16.11 -6.78
CA VAL A 265 30.73 16.51 -6.11
C VAL A 265 31.57 17.42 -7.01
N ILE A 266 31.54 17.18 -8.33
CA ILE A 266 32.30 17.96 -9.31
C ILE A 266 31.63 19.33 -9.57
N LEU A 267 30.32 19.35 -9.81
CA LEU A 267 29.61 20.54 -10.29
C LEU A 267 28.97 21.37 -9.16
N GLN A 268 28.57 20.72 -8.06
CA GLN A 268 27.84 21.36 -6.94
C GLN A 268 28.26 20.76 -5.58
N PRO A 269 29.51 20.94 -5.15
CA PRO A 269 30.07 20.28 -3.95
C PRO A 269 29.31 20.61 -2.65
N TRP A 270 28.74 21.81 -2.53
CA TRP A 270 27.91 22.18 -1.37
C TRP A 270 26.60 21.38 -1.29
N VAL A 271 25.97 21.08 -2.44
CA VAL A 271 24.76 20.23 -2.49
C VAL A 271 25.11 18.79 -2.11
N ALA A 272 26.27 18.29 -2.55
CA ALA A 272 26.77 16.97 -2.17
C ALA A 272 27.03 16.88 -0.65
N ALA A 273 27.66 17.91 -0.07
CA ALA A 273 27.91 17.99 1.37
C ALA A 273 26.60 18.07 2.18
N GLY A 274 25.64 18.88 1.74
CA GLY A 274 24.31 18.97 2.36
C GLY A 274 23.54 17.65 2.31
N ALA A 275 23.55 16.98 1.15
CA ALA A 275 22.97 15.64 1.02
C ALA A 275 23.65 14.65 1.98
N ALA A 276 24.99 14.67 2.08
CA ALA A 276 25.75 13.82 3.00
C ALA A 276 25.34 14.00 4.46
N VAL A 277 25.23 15.25 4.93
CA VAL A 277 24.76 15.57 6.29
C VAL A 277 23.32 15.11 6.51
N ALA A 278 22.43 15.35 5.54
CA ALA A 278 21.03 14.91 5.60
C ALA A 278 20.90 13.37 5.67
N TYR A 279 21.75 12.64 4.94
CA TYR A 279 21.80 11.18 5.00
C TYR A 279 22.33 10.64 6.32
N LEU A 280 23.41 11.22 6.84
CA LEU A 280 24.03 10.79 8.10
C LEU A 280 23.10 11.01 9.29
N SER A 281 22.40 12.14 9.32
CA SER A 281 21.45 12.50 10.39
C SER A 281 20.15 11.71 10.32
N SER A 282 19.62 11.49 9.12
CA SER A 282 18.21 11.17 8.96
C SER A 282 17.91 10.15 7.84
N GLY A 283 18.85 9.92 6.92
CA GLY A 283 18.71 8.98 5.82
C GLY A 283 19.04 7.52 6.14
N ARG A 284 19.57 7.21 7.34
CA ARG A 284 19.98 5.85 7.76
C ARG A 284 18.84 4.89 8.08
N PHE A 285 17.59 5.36 8.11
CA PHE A 285 16.42 4.49 8.35
C PHE A 285 16.41 3.31 7.37
N ASN A 286 16.17 2.10 7.85
CA ASN A 286 16.10 0.91 7.01
C ASN A 286 14.89 0.06 7.39
N LEU A 287 13.99 -0.13 6.43
CA LEU A 287 12.78 -0.93 6.56
C LEU A 287 13.10 -2.38 6.97
N SER A 288 14.14 -2.96 6.39
CA SER A 288 14.51 -4.37 6.60
C SER A 288 15.03 -4.68 8.01
N ARG A 289 15.30 -3.65 8.83
CA ARG A 289 15.83 -3.81 10.20
C ARG A 289 14.75 -3.74 11.28
N ASN A 290 13.51 -3.37 10.93
CA ASN A 290 12.42 -3.38 11.89
C ASN A 290 11.82 -4.78 11.97
N PRO A 291 11.42 -5.28 13.17
CA PRO A 291 10.73 -6.55 13.30
C PRO A 291 9.44 -6.52 12.46
N HIS A 292 9.23 -7.56 11.66
CA HIS A 292 8.06 -7.70 10.81
C HIS A 292 7.61 -9.15 10.77
N LEU A 293 6.29 -9.33 10.73
CA LEU A 293 5.68 -10.61 10.42
C LEU A 293 5.89 -10.89 8.93
N ILE A 294 6.35 -12.09 8.60
CA ILE A 294 6.63 -12.48 7.21
C ILE A 294 5.37 -13.13 6.64
N CYS A 295 4.83 -12.53 5.59
CA CYS A 295 3.77 -13.08 4.77
C CYS A 295 4.41 -13.77 3.55
N PRO A 296 4.28 -15.10 3.42
CA PRO A 296 4.81 -15.84 2.29
C PRO A 296 4.18 -15.38 0.96
N PRO A 297 4.89 -15.57 -0.17
CA PRO A 297 4.42 -15.08 -1.46
C PRO A 297 3.14 -15.77 -1.91
N GLU A 298 2.92 -17.06 -1.62
CA GLU A 298 1.71 -17.79 -1.99
C GLU A 298 0.46 -17.38 -1.19
N THR A 299 0.63 -16.89 0.03
CA THR A 299 -0.46 -16.60 0.98
C THR A 299 -0.51 -15.14 1.40
N GLY A 300 0.16 -14.23 0.70
CA GLY A 300 0.34 -12.84 1.15
C GLY A 300 -0.97 -12.07 1.35
N ALA A 301 -1.96 -12.30 0.48
CA ALA A 301 -3.29 -11.70 0.61
C ALA A 301 -4.05 -12.25 1.84
N GLU A 302 -4.06 -13.56 2.03
CA GLU A 302 -4.68 -14.23 3.18
C GLU A 302 -3.98 -13.86 4.49
N CYS A 303 -2.64 -13.81 4.48
CA CYS A 303 -1.83 -13.37 5.59
C CYS A 303 -2.22 -11.96 6.00
N LEU A 304 -2.28 -11.01 5.06
CA LEU A 304 -2.66 -9.62 5.35
C LEU A 304 -4.10 -9.51 5.88
N ALA A 305 -5.05 -10.20 5.25
CA ALA A 305 -6.43 -10.26 5.73
C ALA A 305 -6.49 -10.87 7.15
N SER A 306 -5.74 -11.94 7.41
CA SER A 306 -5.68 -12.59 8.72
C SER A 306 -5.00 -11.74 9.78
N LEU A 307 -4.03 -10.89 9.42
CA LEU A 307 -3.41 -9.94 10.35
C LEU A 307 -4.42 -8.88 10.81
N SER A 308 -5.27 -8.43 9.89
CA SER A 308 -6.42 -7.60 10.25
C SER A 308 -7.32 -8.35 11.23
N LEU A 309 -7.66 -9.61 10.95
CA LEU A 309 -8.58 -10.43 11.74
C LEU A 309 -8.04 -10.87 13.13
N ARG A 310 -6.77 -11.27 13.25
CA ARG A 310 -6.19 -11.76 14.51
C ARG A 310 -6.08 -10.68 15.56
N ARG A 311 -5.81 -9.45 15.12
CA ARG A 311 -5.79 -8.29 16.01
C ARG A 311 -7.16 -8.02 16.63
N LEU A 312 -8.23 -8.35 15.90
CA LEU A 312 -9.61 -8.23 16.37
C LEU A 312 -9.86 -9.10 17.60
N SER A 313 -9.32 -10.32 17.60
CA SER A 313 -9.49 -11.25 18.72
C SER A 313 -8.82 -10.76 20.01
N ARG A 314 -7.76 -9.95 19.92
CA ARG A 314 -7.09 -9.39 21.10
C ARG A 314 -7.82 -8.17 21.67
N GLN A 315 -8.25 -7.23 20.82
CA GLN A 315 -8.97 -6.03 21.29
C GLN A 315 -10.35 -6.36 21.89
N SER A 316 -11.10 -7.32 21.32
CA SER A 316 -12.39 -7.74 21.90
C SER A 316 -12.24 -8.45 23.24
N ALA A 317 -11.10 -9.11 23.49
CA ALA A 317 -10.82 -9.79 24.76
C ALA A 317 -10.44 -8.81 25.89
N GLU A 318 -9.88 -7.65 25.55
CA GLU A 318 -9.55 -6.59 26.50
C GLU A 318 -10.75 -5.70 26.85
N HIS A 319 -11.66 -5.46 25.91
CA HIS A 319 -12.87 -4.66 26.17
C HIS A 319 -13.97 -5.41 26.94
N SER A 320 -13.81 -6.73 27.12
CA SER A 320 -14.73 -7.59 27.88
C SER A 320 -14.27 -7.89 29.31
N ARG A 321 -13.23 -7.20 29.80
CA ARG A 321 -12.74 -7.24 31.18
C ARG A 321 -13.00 -5.90 31.86
#